data_AF-A0AA89C419-F1
#
_entry.id   AF-A0AA89C419-F1
#
_cell.length_a   1.000
_cell.length_b   1.000
_cell.length_c   1.000
_cell.angle_alpha   90.00
_cell.angle_beta   90.00
_cell.angle_gamma   90.00
#
_symmetry.space_group_name_H-M   'P 1'
#
loop_
_entity.id
_entity.type
_entity.pdbx_description
1 polymer ?
#
loop_
_entity_poly.entity_id
_entity_poly.type
_entity_poly.pdbx_seq_one_letter_code
_entity_poly.pdbx_strand_id
1 'polypeptide(L)'
;METHEDIKSYIHDEVEASHSALLGQLSTLISSKLERSEKNQRELSEMQMSRIQNDILSQNTYKFKRKSCEDQYQFNSSVLGKMKEAESGLDHGELSSAKQKLLEGMELMNNRQKLVKLADSSELGWKVVDEYVSNPLAEDSEDEKRMNRAFNAANRKVKAEKNKSPRGHNAHLIPMHALIDILTLNTDSLNLRQHVREEVAKTRHINDRLLNLSDSMACRLLNSKSDSTSQKYLYSYKKYEAFLRCNDIPLDSASPIHVALYITDLLDKGASYSVVCSVAYAIKWVCELKNLSNPCDNAFVKNLIESAKRSVHKPVNKKDPVSVDMLIQLCKIHQNSTDLLTIHKPLSYTSTRENILKALAPVAGDLKLGLHSLRSGGATAVANTGVSDRNWKRHGRWKSDSSKDGYVVDSLGSRLEVSQKLGL
;
A
#
# COMPACT_ATOMS: atom_id res chain seq x y z
N MET A 1 -78.04 -13.09 79.38
CA MET A 1 -78.04 -12.12 78.27
C MET A 1 -76.60 -11.79 77.83
N GLU A 2 -75.64 -12.71 78.02
CA GLU A 2 -74.21 -12.50 77.71
C GLU A 2 -73.73 -13.32 76.50
N THR A 3 -74.42 -14.40 76.14
CA THR A 3 -73.95 -15.34 75.10
C THR A 3 -74.10 -14.81 73.67
N HIS A 4 -74.94 -13.80 73.45
CA HIS A 4 -75.22 -13.29 72.10
C HIS A 4 -74.26 -12.17 71.67
N GLU A 5 -73.64 -11.49 72.64
CA GLU A 5 -72.62 -10.45 72.45
C GLU A 5 -71.26 -11.11 72.13
N ASP A 6 -70.90 -12.16 72.88
CA ASP A 6 -69.65 -12.91 72.70
C ASP A 6 -69.60 -13.64 71.34
N ILE A 7 -70.71 -14.23 70.90
CA ILE A 7 -70.79 -14.87 69.58
C ILE A 7 -70.66 -13.83 68.46
N LYS A 8 -71.20 -12.61 68.65
CA LYS A 8 -71.04 -11.52 67.67
C LYS A 8 -69.60 -11.03 67.61
N SER A 9 -68.92 -10.86 68.76
CA SER A 9 -67.51 -10.50 68.82
C SER A 9 -66.65 -11.54 68.12
N TYR A 10 -66.86 -12.83 68.45
CA TYR A 10 -66.10 -13.92 67.85
C TYR A 10 -66.28 -14.01 66.32
N ILE A 11 -67.52 -13.87 65.82
CA ILE A 11 -67.78 -13.83 64.37
C ILE A 11 -67.12 -12.60 63.74
N HIS A 12 -67.14 -11.45 64.42
CA HIS A 12 -66.52 -10.23 63.91
C HIS A 12 -64.99 -10.37 63.80
N ASP A 13 -64.34 -10.88 64.86
CA ASP A 13 -62.90 -11.10 64.92
C ASP A 13 -62.44 -12.12 63.87
N GLU A 14 -63.17 -13.22 63.69
CA GLU A 14 -62.85 -14.24 62.68
C GLU A 14 -63.05 -13.70 61.25
N VAL A 15 -64.09 -12.89 61.02
CA VAL A 15 -64.31 -12.21 59.74
C VAL A 15 -63.22 -11.18 59.48
N GLU A 16 -62.78 -10.42 60.48
CA GLU A 16 -61.70 -9.45 60.36
C GLU A 16 -60.35 -10.12 60.11
N ALA A 17 -60.08 -11.24 60.78
CA ALA A 17 -58.90 -12.08 60.53
C ALA A 17 -58.92 -12.66 59.10
N SER A 18 -60.06 -13.17 58.64
CA SER A 18 -60.23 -13.69 57.28
C SER A 18 -60.05 -12.60 56.21
N HIS A 19 -60.63 -11.42 56.42
CA HIS A 19 -60.45 -10.27 55.54
C HIS A 19 -59.00 -9.78 55.52
N SER A 20 -58.33 -9.71 56.67
CA SER A 20 -56.92 -9.31 56.77
C SER A 20 -56.01 -10.30 56.04
N ALA A 21 -56.26 -11.61 56.19
CA ALA A 21 -55.53 -12.65 55.48
C ALA A 21 -55.75 -12.56 53.96
N LEU A 22 -56.99 -12.36 53.51
CA LEU A 22 -57.33 -12.17 52.09
C LEU A 22 -56.66 -10.92 51.51
N LEU A 23 -56.68 -9.80 52.23
CA LEU A 23 -56.02 -8.56 51.82
C LEU A 23 -54.50 -8.72 51.74
N GLY A 24 -53.90 -9.47 52.68
CA GLY A 24 -52.47 -9.82 52.64
C GLY A 24 -52.10 -10.66 51.42
N GLN A 25 -52.90 -11.69 51.11
CA GLN A 25 -52.72 -12.50 49.89
C GLN A 25 -52.90 -11.65 48.62
N LEU A 26 -53.90 -10.78 48.60
CA LEU A 26 -54.16 -9.87 47.48
C LEU A 26 -52.99 -8.89 47.27
N SER A 27 -52.46 -8.31 48.35
CA SER A 27 -51.30 -7.41 48.31
C SER A 27 -50.06 -8.12 47.76
N THR A 28 -49.81 -9.35 48.20
CA THR A 28 -48.68 -10.16 47.73
C THR A 28 -48.84 -10.53 46.26
N LEU A 29 -50.05 -10.90 45.84
CA LEU A 29 -50.35 -11.24 44.45
C LEU A 29 -50.27 -10.02 43.53
N ILE A 30 -50.75 -8.86 43.97
CA ILE A 30 -50.62 -7.59 43.24
C ILE A 30 -49.17 -7.20 43.10
N SER A 31 -48.38 -7.26 44.18
CA SER A 31 -46.95 -6.90 44.15
C SER A 31 -46.19 -7.81 43.19
N SER A 32 -46.40 -9.13 43.26
CA SER A 32 -45.75 -10.09 42.36
C SER A 32 -46.20 -9.96 40.90
N LYS A 33 -47.48 -9.63 40.65
CA LYS A 33 -47.99 -9.36 39.29
C LYS A 33 -47.45 -8.04 38.74
N LEU A 34 -47.34 -7.02 39.59
CA LEU A 34 -46.80 -5.71 39.22
C LEU A 34 -45.33 -5.84 38.86
N GLU A 35 -44.53 -6.51 39.69
CA GLU A 35 -43.11 -6.80 39.39
C GLU A 35 -42.93 -7.57 38.08
N ARG A 36 -43.74 -8.62 37.84
CA ARG A 36 -43.71 -9.34 36.56
C ARG A 36 -44.12 -8.46 35.39
N SER A 37 -45.11 -7.60 35.57
CA SER A 37 -45.57 -6.67 34.54
C SER A 37 -44.50 -5.62 34.22
N GLU A 38 -43.84 -5.06 35.23
CA GLU A 38 -42.74 -4.11 35.07
C GLU A 38 -41.55 -4.76 34.36
N LYS A 39 -41.19 -5.99 34.75
CA LYS A 39 -40.14 -6.75 34.07
C LYS A 39 -40.49 -7.02 32.61
N ASN A 40 -41.70 -7.48 32.34
CA ASN A 40 -42.16 -7.71 30.96
C ASN A 40 -42.19 -6.40 30.14
N GLN A 41 -42.57 -5.27 30.74
CA GLN A 41 -42.53 -3.96 30.09
C GLN A 41 -41.11 -3.50 29.80
N ARG A 42 -40.16 -3.70 30.74
CA ARG A 42 -38.73 -3.39 30.53
C ARG A 42 -38.16 -4.26 29.41
N GLU A 43 -38.38 -5.57 29.45
CA GLU A 43 -37.92 -6.49 28.39
C GLU A 43 -38.52 -6.16 27.02
N LEU A 44 -39.81 -5.81 26.96
CA LEU A 44 -40.46 -5.38 25.73
C LEU A 44 -39.90 -4.05 25.22
N SER A 45 -39.65 -3.09 26.12
CA SER A 45 -39.07 -1.79 25.80
C SER A 45 -37.63 -1.92 25.32
N GLU A 46 -36.81 -2.76 25.96
CA GLU A 46 -35.45 -3.09 25.55
C GLU A 46 -35.44 -3.79 24.18
N MET A 47 -36.37 -4.72 23.95
CA MET A 47 -36.51 -5.40 22.66
C MET A 47 -36.92 -4.41 21.57
N GLN A 48 -37.86 -3.50 21.84
CA GLN A 48 -38.26 -2.42 20.94
C GLN A 48 -37.12 -1.45 20.67
N MET A 49 -36.37 -1.03 21.69
CA MET A 49 -35.19 -0.17 21.56
C MET A 49 -34.07 -0.86 20.77
N SER A 50 -33.86 -2.16 20.94
CA SER A 50 -32.89 -2.91 20.13
C SER A 50 -33.32 -3.01 18.66
N ARG A 51 -34.61 -3.18 18.39
CA ARG A 51 -35.16 -3.16 17.02
C ARG A 51 -35.02 -1.79 16.40
N ILE A 52 -35.41 -0.74 17.12
CA ILE A 52 -35.25 0.65 16.70
C ILE A 52 -33.77 0.98 16.46
N GLN A 53 -32.86 0.52 17.32
CA GLN A 53 -31.43 0.75 17.15
C GLN A 53 -30.87 -0.01 15.95
N ASN A 54 -31.31 -1.25 15.71
CA ASN A 54 -30.96 -1.99 14.50
C ASN A 54 -31.56 -1.37 13.23
N ASP A 55 -32.77 -0.81 13.31
CA ASP A 55 -33.43 -0.08 12.22
C ASP A 55 -32.71 1.26 11.96
N ILE A 56 -32.26 1.97 13.00
CA ILE A 56 -31.44 3.20 12.87
C ILE A 56 -30.05 2.88 12.31
N LEU A 57 -29.43 1.78 12.73
CA LEU A 57 -28.14 1.34 12.20
C LEU A 57 -28.24 0.86 10.74
N SER A 58 -29.35 0.24 10.35
CA SER A 58 -29.62 -0.14 8.94
C SER A 58 -30.09 1.03 8.08
N GLN A 59 -30.66 2.08 8.69
CA GLN A 59 -30.96 3.36 8.03
C GLN A 59 -29.75 4.29 7.86
N ASN A 60 -28.57 3.90 8.36
CA ASN A 60 -27.35 4.67 8.10
C ASN A 60 -26.89 4.39 6.65
N THR A 61 -27.43 5.20 5.73
CA THR A 61 -27.30 5.21 4.26
C THR A 61 -25.86 5.35 3.71
N TYR A 62 -24.84 5.22 4.56
CA TYR A 62 -23.46 5.38 4.16
C TYR A 62 -22.92 4.13 3.46
N LYS A 63 -22.93 4.17 2.12
CA LYS A 63 -22.34 3.11 1.30
C LYS A 63 -20.81 3.22 1.29
N PHE A 64 -20.15 2.32 2.02
CA PHE A 64 -18.69 2.24 2.06
C PHE A 64 -18.11 1.97 0.67
N LYS A 65 -17.13 2.78 0.25
CA LYS A 65 -16.44 2.63 -1.04
C LYS A 65 -15.56 1.38 -1.12
N ARG A 66 -15.11 0.86 0.02
CA ARG A 66 -14.22 -0.31 0.12
C ARG A 66 -14.81 -1.30 1.12
N LYS A 67 -14.86 -2.57 0.74
CA LYS A 67 -15.35 -3.66 1.61
C LYS A 67 -14.58 -3.74 2.93
N SER A 68 -13.25 -3.59 2.89
CA SER A 68 -12.41 -3.55 4.09
C SER A 68 -12.76 -2.42 5.08
N CYS A 69 -13.24 -1.28 4.59
CA CYS A 69 -13.65 -0.17 5.45
C CYS A 69 -15.03 -0.43 6.08
N GLU A 70 -15.92 -1.08 5.34
CA GLU A 70 -17.20 -1.57 5.85
C GLU A 70 -16.96 -2.60 6.97
N ASP A 71 -16.09 -3.58 6.73
CA ASP A 71 -15.81 -4.64 7.71
C ASP A 71 -15.13 -4.09 8.98
N GLN A 72 -14.26 -3.09 8.83
CA GLN A 72 -13.66 -2.40 9.98
C GLN A 72 -14.70 -1.60 10.77
N TYR A 73 -15.64 -0.93 10.07
CA TYR A 73 -16.71 -0.19 10.71
C TYR A 73 -17.66 -1.12 11.47
N GLN A 74 -18.02 -2.26 10.88
CA GLN A 74 -18.86 -3.28 11.53
C GLN A 74 -18.16 -3.84 12.76
N PHE A 75 -16.87 -4.21 12.66
CA PHE A 75 -16.09 -4.66 13.80
C PHE A 75 -16.05 -3.64 14.95
N ASN A 76 -15.74 -2.37 14.63
CA ASN A 76 -15.69 -1.31 15.64
C ASN A 76 -17.06 -1.10 16.30
N SER A 77 -18.15 -1.23 15.52
CA SER A 77 -19.51 -1.12 16.03
C SER A 77 -19.85 -2.27 16.98
N SER A 78 -19.44 -3.50 16.67
CA SER A 78 -19.63 -4.65 17.56
C SER A 78 -18.86 -4.51 18.87
N VAL A 79 -17.59 -4.07 18.82
CA VAL A 79 -16.78 -3.84 20.03
C VAL A 79 -17.39 -2.74 20.89
N LEU A 80 -17.81 -1.63 20.27
CA LEU A 80 -18.48 -0.53 20.97
C LEU A 80 -19.79 -0.99 21.62
N GLY A 81 -20.56 -1.85 20.95
CA GLY A 81 -21.76 -2.48 21.52
C GLY A 81 -21.46 -3.26 22.80
N LYS A 82 -20.43 -4.11 22.79
CA LYS A 82 -20.00 -4.87 23.97
C LYS A 82 -19.53 -3.98 25.12
N MET A 83 -18.86 -2.87 24.82
CA MET A 83 -18.45 -1.89 25.83
C MET A 83 -19.66 -1.18 26.45
N LYS A 84 -20.66 -0.81 25.65
CA LYS A 84 -21.91 -0.18 26.15
C LYS A 84 -22.75 -1.15 26.98
N GLU A 85 -22.84 -2.42 26.58
CA GLU A 85 -23.49 -3.46 27.38
C GLU A 85 -22.79 -3.63 28.73
N ALA A 86 -21.45 -3.57 28.75
CA ALA A 86 -20.70 -3.62 30.00
C ALA A 86 -20.92 -2.39 30.88
N GLU A 87 -20.95 -1.19 30.30
CA GLU A 87 -21.25 0.07 30.99
C GLU A 87 -22.64 0.03 31.64
N SER A 88 -23.67 -0.36 30.89
CA SER A 88 -25.02 -0.54 31.44
C SER A 88 -25.06 -1.57 32.58
N GLY A 89 -24.35 -2.68 32.44
CA GLY A 89 -24.24 -3.68 33.51
C GLY A 89 -23.59 -3.14 34.79
N LEU A 90 -22.65 -2.20 34.68
CA LEU A 90 -22.04 -1.54 35.84
C LEU A 90 -23.03 -0.57 36.51
N ASP A 91 -23.81 0.18 35.73
CA ASP A 91 -24.81 1.13 36.24
C ASP A 91 -25.93 0.43 37.02
N HIS A 92 -26.27 -0.81 36.64
CA HIS A 92 -27.29 -1.63 37.30
C HIS A 92 -26.74 -2.55 38.40
N GLY A 93 -25.43 -2.46 38.71
CA GLY A 93 -24.79 -3.25 39.76
C GLY A 93 -24.51 -4.73 39.39
N GLU A 94 -24.69 -5.11 38.12
CA GLU A 94 -24.48 -6.46 37.60
C GLU A 94 -23.02 -6.72 37.18
N LEU A 95 -22.12 -6.68 38.17
CA LEU A 95 -20.67 -6.76 37.95
C LEU A 95 -20.22 -8.00 37.14
N SER A 96 -20.87 -9.15 37.36
CA SER A 96 -20.53 -10.40 36.67
C SER A 96 -20.87 -10.35 35.18
N SER A 97 -22.02 -9.78 34.83
CA SER A 97 -22.47 -9.58 33.45
C SER A 97 -21.55 -8.58 32.72
N ALA A 98 -21.24 -7.46 33.37
CA ALA A 98 -20.33 -6.46 32.84
C ALA A 98 -18.92 -7.02 32.55
N LYS A 99 -18.36 -7.81 33.47
CA LYS A 99 -17.06 -8.49 33.27
C LYS A 99 -17.10 -9.45 32.08
N GLN A 100 -18.19 -10.20 31.92
CA GLN A 100 -18.34 -11.11 30.79
C GLN A 100 -18.36 -10.36 29.45
N LYS A 101 -19.10 -9.25 29.36
CA LYS A 101 -19.15 -8.42 28.14
C LYS A 101 -17.81 -7.78 27.78
N LEU A 102 -17.02 -7.39 28.79
CA LEU A 102 -15.64 -6.93 28.56
C LEU A 102 -14.76 -8.06 28.02
N LEU A 103 -14.85 -9.27 28.56
CA LEU A 103 -14.10 -10.42 28.06
C LEU A 103 -14.45 -10.74 26.60
N GLU A 104 -15.74 -10.74 26.24
CA GLU A 104 -16.20 -10.88 24.85
C GLU A 104 -15.60 -9.79 23.95
N GLY A 105 -15.57 -8.53 24.41
CA GLY A 105 -14.94 -7.43 23.68
C GLY A 105 -13.43 -7.61 23.50
N MET A 106 -12.73 -8.11 24.52
CA MET A 106 -11.29 -8.41 24.45
C MET A 106 -11.00 -9.55 23.48
N GLU A 107 -11.83 -10.60 23.46
CA GLU A 107 -11.70 -11.71 22.52
C GLU A 107 -11.87 -11.25 21.07
N LEU A 108 -12.88 -10.42 20.79
CA LEU A 108 -13.08 -9.80 19.48
C LEU A 108 -11.84 -8.99 19.05
N MET A 109 -11.24 -8.20 19.95
CA MET A 109 -10.02 -7.46 19.66
C MET A 109 -8.82 -8.37 19.37
N ASN A 110 -8.60 -9.40 20.17
CA ASN A 110 -7.50 -10.35 19.97
C ASN A 110 -7.64 -11.09 18.63
N ASN A 111 -8.86 -11.56 18.31
CA ASN A 111 -9.13 -12.18 17.02
C ASN A 111 -8.85 -11.20 15.86
N ARG A 112 -9.31 -9.94 15.97
CA ARG A 112 -9.04 -8.93 14.94
C ARG A 112 -7.55 -8.64 14.76
N GLN A 113 -6.79 -8.52 15.85
CA GLN A 113 -5.34 -8.33 15.79
C GLN A 113 -4.65 -9.50 15.08
N LYS A 114 -5.11 -10.74 15.30
CA LYS A 114 -4.63 -11.92 14.58
C LYS A 114 -4.91 -11.82 13.08
N LEU A 115 -6.12 -11.42 12.68
CA LEU A 115 -6.48 -11.25 11.27
C LEU A 115 -5.66 -10.13 10.59
N VAL A 116 -5.36 -9.04 11.31
CA VAL A 116 -4.49 -7.96 10.79
C VAL A 116 -3.07 -8.47 10.56
N LYS A 117 -2.50 -9.23 11.51
CA LYS A 117 -1.18 -9.87 11.33
C LYS A 117 -1.16 -10.85 10.14
N LEU A 118 -2.24 -11.59 9.93
CA LEU A 118 -2.40 -12.48 8.77
C LEU A 118 -2.49 -11.70 7.44
N ALA A 119 -3.21 -10.58 7.41
CA ALA A 119 -3.28 -9.72 6.24
C ALA A 119 -1.92 -9.07 5.91
N ASP A 120 -1.16 -8.64 6.92
CA ASP A 120 0.14 -7.99 6.72
C ASP A 120 1.23 -8.97 6.25
N SER A 121 1.21 -10.20 6.77
CA SER A 121 2.17 -11.25 6.39
C SER A 121 1.91 -11.90 5.03
N SER A 122 0.72 -11.71 4.46
CA SER A 122 0.30 -12.34 3.20
C SER A 122 0.35 -11.37 2.02
N GLU A 123 0.95 -11.78 0.91
CA GLU A 123 1.00 -10.99 -0.34
C GLU A 123 -0.38 -10.65 -0.92
N LEU A 124 -1.40 -11.46 -0.61
CA LEU A 124 -2.78 -11.26 -1.07
C LEU A 124 -3.64 -10.47 -0.06
N GLY A 125 -3.05 -10.08 1.08
CA GLY A 125 -3.67 -9.21 2.08
C GLY A 125 -4.97 -9.75 2.66
N TRP A 126 -5.96 -8.86 2.78
CA TRP A 126 -7.30 -9.17 3.29
C TRP A 126 -8.04 -10.26 2.52
N LYS A 127 -7.68 -10.54 1.26
CA LYS A 127 -8.27 -11.67 0.51
C LYS A 127 -7.98 -13.02 1.18
N VAL A 128 -6.84 -13.17 1.86
CA VAL A 128 -6.52 -14.39 2.62
C VAL A 128 -7.32 -14.45 3.91
N VAL A 129 -7.55 -13.30 4.53
CA VAL A 129 -8.38 -13.20 5.73
C VAL A 129 -9.82 -13.62 5.43
N ASP A 130 -10.38 -13.21 4.28
CA ASP A 130 -11.74 -13.59 3.88
C ASP A 130 -11.88 -15.12 3.74
N GLU A 131 -10.91 -15.79 3.11
CA GLU A 131 -10.89 -17.26 3.01
C GLU A 131 -10.63 -17.94 4.36
N TYR A 132 -9.83 -17.30 5.22
CA TYR A 132 -9.54 -17.80 6.56
C TYR A 132 -10.81 -17.78 7.42
N VAL A 133 -11.56 -16.68 7.40
CA VAL A 133 -12.81 -16.50 8.17
C VAL A 133 -13.94 -17.37 7.62
N SER A 134 -14.01 -17.57 6.30
CA SER A 134 -15.10 -18.33 5.65
C SER A 134 -15.09 -19.84 5.93
N ASN A 135 -14.02 -20.40 6.49
CA ASN A 135 -13.90 -21.83 6.77
C ASN A 135 -13.86 -22.11 8.29
N PRO A 136 -14.97 -22.51 8.93
CA PRO A 136 -15.11 -22.58 10.40
C PRO A 136 -14.57 -23.85 11.08
N LEU A 137 -13.68 -24.63 10.45
CA LEU A 137 -13.13 -25.84 11.08
C LEU A 137 -11.82 -25.53 11.85
N ALA A 138 -11.77 -25.94 13.13
CA ALA A 138 -10.87 -25.44 14.17
C ALA A 138 -9.66 -26.36 14.54
N GLU A 139 -8.82 -25.78 15.41
CA GLU A 139 -7.80 -26.31 16.35
C GLU A 139 -6.30 -26.31 15.99
N ASP A 140 -5.53 -25.92 17.02
CA ASP A 140 -4.16 -25.41 17.15
C ASP A 140 -3.05 -26.02 16.26
N SER A 141 -3.03 -27.33 16.02
CA SER A 141 -2.06 -27.98 15.11
C SER A 141 -2.35 -27.74 13.62
N GLU A 142 -3.56 -27.28 13.28
CA GLU A 142 -4.04 -27.08 11.90
C GLU A 142 -4.09 -25.61 11.48
N ASP A 143 -3.72 -24.67 12.36
CA ASP A 143 -3.90 -23.24 12.08
C ASP A 143 -2.89 -22.72 11.03
N GLU A 144 -1.65 -23.23 11.04
CA GLU A 144 -0.69 -23.00 9.95
C GLU A 144 -1.17 -23.60 8.63
N LYS A 145 -1.77 -24.80 8.67
CA LYS A 145 -2.36 -25.44 7.49
C LYS A 145 -3.60 -24.66 7.02
N ARG A 146 -4.39 -24.08 7.92
CA ARG A 146 -5.53 -23.19 7.60
C ARG A 146 -5.05 -21.92 6.92
N MET A 147 -3.98 -21.28 7.41
CA MET A 147 -3.36 -20.14 6.76
C MET A 147 -2.85 -20.49 5.36
N ASN A 148 -2.17 -21.63 5.21
CA ASN A 148 -1.68 -22.10 3.91
C ASN A 148 -2.83 -22.47 2.95
N ARG A 149 -3.92 -23.08 3.44
CA ARG A 149 -5.13 -23.36 2.66
C ARG A 149 -5.82 -22.07 2.21
N ALA A 150 -6.01 -21.11 3.11
CA ALA A 150 -6.60 -19.80 2.82
C ALA A 150 -5.75 -19.03 1.80
N PHE A 151 -4.42 -19.04 1.95
CA PHE A 151 -3.49 -18.43 1.00
C PHE A 151 -3.60 -19.07 -0.38
N ASN A 152 -3.57 -20.41 -0.45
CA ASN A 152 -3.68 -21.14 -1.71
C ASN A 152 -5.05 -20.96 -2.38
N ALA A 153 -6.13 -20.92 -1.60
CA ALA A 153 -7.50 -20.66 -2.09
C ALA A 153 -7.65 -19.25 -2.64
N ALA A 154 -7.18 -18.22 -1.91
CA ALA A 154 -7.16 -16.85 -2.37
C ALA A 154 -6.32 -16.70 -3.65
N ASN A 155 -5.16 -17.36 -3.72
CA ASN A 155 -4.29 -17.33 -4.90
C ASN A 155 -4.95 -18.02 -6.11
N ARG A 156 -5.68 -19.13 -5.90
CA ARG A 156 -6.47 -19.78 -6.96
C ARG A 156 -7.59 -18.88 -7.45
N LYS A 157 -8.33 -18.19 -6.57
CA LYS A 157 -9.38 -17.23 -6.94
C LYS A 157 -8.81 -16.05 -7.74
N VAL A 158 -7.69 -15.46 -7.30
CA VAL A 158 -7.01 -14.39 -8.05
C VAL A 158 -6.49 -14.85 -9.41
N LYS A 159 -5.96 -16.07 -9.52
CA LYS A 159 -5.53 -16.65 -10.81
C LYS A 159 -6.72 -16.94 -11.73
N ALA A 160 -7.85 -17.42 -11.19
CA ALA A 160 -9.08 -17.65 -11.93
C ALA A 160 -9.73 -16.33 -12.41
N GLU A 161 -9.69 -15.28 -11.59
CA GLU A 161 -10.11 -13.91 -11.95
C GLU A 161 -9.24 -13.34 -13.07
N LYS A 162 -7.91 -13.54 -13.00
CA LYS A 162 -6.97 -13.14 -14.08
C LYS A 162 -7.20 -13.89 -15.39
N ASN A 163 -7.65 -15.14 -15.34
CA ASN A 163 -7.94 -15.96 -16.52
C ASN A 163 -9.35 -15.73 -17.09
N LYS A 164 -10.26 -15.05 -16.37
CA LYS A 164 -11.64 -14.78 -16.80
C LYS A 164 -11.90 -13.38 -17.35
N SER A 165 -10.93 -12.46 -17.34
CA SER A 165 -11.17 -11.12 -17.91
C SER A 165 -10.84 -11.05 -19.41
N PRO A 166 -11.78 -10.62 -20.27
CA PRO A 166 -11.44 -10.00 -21.55
C PRO A 166 -10.61 -8.74 -21.27
N ARG A 167 -9.62 -8.52 -22.15
CA ARG A 167 -8.68 -7.38 -22.19
C ARG A 167 -9.24 -6.07 -21.60
N GLY A 168 -8.59 -5.55 -20.54
CA GLY A 168 -8.82 -4.18 -20.06
C GLY A 168 -8.27 -3.93 -18.66
N HIS A 169 -6.94 -3.77 -18.52
CA HIS A 169 -6.34 -3.36 -17.25
C HIS A 169 -6.46 -1.84 -17.06
N ASN A 170 -7.21 -1.44 -16.03
CA ASN A 170 -7.00 -0.20 -15.30
C ASN A 170 -5.91 -0.44 -14.26
N ALA A 171 -4.73 0.13 -14.48
CA ALA A 171 -3.72 0.30 -13.46
C ALA A 171 -4.04 1.55 -12.62
N HIS A 172 -3.61 1.53 -11.36
CA HIS A 172 -3.78 2.57 -10.35
C HIS A 172 -3.67 4.02 -10.86
N LEU A 173 -4.67 4.83 -10.49
CA LEU A 173 -4.84 6.23 -10.87
C LEU A 173 -3.70 7.14 -10.38
N ILE A 174 -2.77 7.43 -11.29
CA ILE A 174 -2.38 8.82 -11.57
C ILE A 174 -3.59 9.44 -12.30
N PRO A 175 -3.92 10.74 -12.13
CA PRO A 175 -5.05 11.35 -12.84
C PRO A 175 -4.94 11.03 -14.33
N MET A 176 -5.92 10.29 -14.86
CA MET A 176 -5.93 9.84 -16.26
C MET A 176 -5.70 11.00 -17.22
N HIS A 177 -6.12 12.21 -16.88
CA HIS A 177 -5.83 13.42 -17.64
C HIS A 177 -4.32 13.69 -17.80
N ALA A 178 -3.52 13.64 -16.72
CA ALA A 178 -2.08 13.91 -16.80
C ALA A 178 -1.30 12.81 -17.54
N LEU A 179 -1.73 11.55 -17.42
CA LEU A 179 -1.16 10.41 -18.15
C LEU A 179 -1.54 10.46 -19.62
N ILE A 180 -2.80 10.78 -19.93
CA ILE A 180 -3.26 11.02 -21.30
C ILE A 180 -2.49 12.17 -21.90
N ASP A 181 -2.29 13.29 -21.19
CA ASP A 181 -1.57 14.48 -21.67
C ASP A 181 -0.09 14.19 -21.95
N ILE A 182 0.61 13.48 -21.06
CA ILE A 182 2.02 13.10 -21.29
C ILE A 182 2.13 12.09 -22.45
N LEU A 183 1.22 11.12 -22.52
CA LEU A 183 1.20 10.12 -23.59
C LEU A 183 0.80 10.72 -24.93
N THR A 184 -0.14 11.68 -24.97
CA THR A 184 -0.48 12.44 -26.17
C THR A 184 0.68 13.32 -26.61
N LEU A 185 1.30 14.08 -25.71
CA LEU A 185 2.48 14.87 -26.01
C LEU A 185 3.64 14.02 -26.54
N ASN A 186 3.86 12.83 -25.97
CA ASN A 186 4.94 11.94 -26.39
C ASN A 186 4.66 11.27 -27.75
N THR A 187 3.43 10.78 -27.97
CA THR A 187 3.04 10.18 -29.26
C THR A 187 3.05 11.19 -30.40
N ASP A 188 2.59 12.42 -30.16
CA ASP A 188 2.65 13.51 -31.14
C ASP A 188 4.09 13.96 -31.37
N SER A 189 4.91 14.03 -30.32
CA SER A 189 6.31 14.45 -30.48
C SER A 189 7.18 13.50 -31.29
N LEU A 190 6.80 12.22 -31.42
CA LEU A 190 7.48 11.24 -32.25
C LEU A 190 6.77 11.00 -33.60
N ASN A 191 5.64 11.69 -33.84
CA ASN A 191 4.69 11.41 -34.92
C ASN A 191 4.28 9.92 -34.97
N LEU A 192 4.25 9.23 -33.83
CA LEU A 192 4.02 7.79 -33.78
C LEU A 192 2.59 7.43 -34.19
N ARG A 193 1.61 8.26 -33.80
CA ARG A 193 0.22 8.09 -34.24
C ARG A 193 0.10 8.15 -35.76
N GLN A 194 0.71 9.16 -36.36
CA GLN A 194 0.72 9.33 -37.81
C GLN A 194 1.38 8.14 -38.50
N HIS A 195 2.54 7.71 -38.01
CA HIS A 195 3.26 6.55 -38.56
C HIS A 195 2.43 5.24 -38.45
N VAL A 196 1.82 4.96 -37.29
CA VAL A 196 0.97 3.77 -37.12
C VAL A 196 -0.25 3.82 -38.05
N ARG A 197 -0.85 5.00 -38.25
CA ARG A 197 -1.94 5.18 -39.21
C ARG A 197 -1.48 4.94 -40.65
N GLU A 198 -0.31 5.43 -41.04
CA GLU A 198 0.29 5.20 -42.36
C GLU A 198 0.58 3.71 -42.61
N GLU A 199 1.10 2.99 -41.61
CA GLU A 199 1.32 1.54 -41.71
C GLU A 199 -0.01 0.78 -41.84
N VAL A 200 -1.04 1.17 -41.09
CA VAL A 200 -2.39 0.59 -41.24
C VAL A 200 -2.99 0.93 -42.61
N ALA A 201 -2.73 2.14 -43.12
CA ALA A 201 -3.19 2.59 -44.43
C ALA A 201 -2.59 1.77 -45.60
N LYS A 202 -1.42 1.16 -45.41
CA LYS A 202 -0.81 0.23 -46.38
C LYS A 202 -1.54 -1.11 -46.47
N THR A 203 -2.44 -1.43 -45.55
CA THR A 203 -3.18 -2.70 -45.54
C THR A 203 -4.39 -2.64 -46.47
N ARG A 204 -4.71 -3.77 -47.14
CA ARG A 204 -5.79 -3.84 -48.15
C ARG A 204 -7.22 -3.78 -47.57
N HIS A 205 -7.39 -3.91 -46.25
CA HIS A 205 -8.70 -4.02 -45.61
C HIS A 205 -8.80 -3.07 -44.41
N ILE A 206 -9.17 -1.81 -44.67
CA ILE A 206 -9.31 -0.77 -43.66
C ILE A 206 -10.79 -0.50 -43.40
N ASN A 207 -11.16 -0.39 -42.13
CA ASN A 207 -12.47 0.09 -41.68
C ASN A 207 -12.28 1.04 -40.49
N ASP A 208 -13.33 1.80 -40.13
CA ASP A 208 -13.28 2.79 -39.05
C ASP A 208 -12.87 2.17 -37.71
N ARG A 209 -13.22 0.91 -37.48
CA ARG A 209 -12.81 0.17 -36.29
C ARG A 209 -11.29 -0.03 -36.24
N LEU A 210 -10.66 -0.39 -37.36
CA LEU A 210 -9.21 -0.57 -37.44
C LEU A 210 -8.45 0.76 -37.32
N LEU A 211 -9.01 1.85 -37.85
CA LEU A 211 -8.47 3.20 -37.65
C LEU A 211 -8.53 3.62 -36.17
N ASN A 212 -9.66 3.40 -35.49
CA ASN A 212 -9.76 3.67 -34.04
C ASN A 212 -8.82 2.78 -33.21
N LEU A 213 -8.58 1.53 -33.63
CA LEU A 213 -7.60 0.65 -32.99
C LEU A 213 -6.16 1.11 -33.22
N SER A 214 -5.85 1.74 -34.35
CA SER A 214 -4.52 2.26 -34.68
C SER A 214 -4.06 3.35 -33.69
N ASP A 215 -4.98 4.22 -33.26
CA ASP A 215 -4.70 5.25 -32.25
C ASP A 215 -4.45 4.63 -30.87
N SER A 216 -5.27 3.64 -30.49
CA SER A 216 -5.04 2.89 -29.24
C SER A 216 -3.72 2.12 -29.27
N MET A 217 -3.34 1.59 -30.44
CA MET A 217 -2.09 0.88 -30.65
C MET A 217 -0.88 1.79 -30.44
N ALA A 218 -0.87 3.00 -31.00
CA ALA A 218 0.21 3.97 -30.80
C ALA A 218 0.45 4.27 -29.31
N CYS A 219 -0.62 4.49 -28.52
CA CYS A 219 -0.51 4.69 -27.08
C CYS A 219 0.03 3.43 -26.36
N ARG A 220 -0.41 2.24 -26.76
CA ARG A 220 0.05 0.97 -26.16
C ARG A 220 1.51 0.67 -26.45
N LEU A 221 2.01 1.01 -27.65
CA LEU A 221 3.41 0.85 -28.02
C LEU A 221 4.33 1.69 -27.13
N LEU A 222 3.95 2.93 -26.79
CA LEU A 222 4.68 3.76 -25.83
C LEU A 222 4.69 3.16 -24.42
N ASN A 223 3.58 2.54 -24.00
CA ASN A 223 3.44 1.89 -22.69
C ASN A 223 4.27 0.60 -22.54
N SER A 224 5.02 0.20 -23.57
CA SER A 224 6.03 -0.86 -23.46
C SER A 224 7.19 -0.49 -22.52
N LYS A 225 7.32 0.79 -22.16
CA LYS A 225 8.28 1.33 -21.19
C LYS A 225 7.56 2.17 -20.14
N SER A 226 8.19 2.35 -18.96
CA SER A 226 7.68 3.26 -17.93
C SER A 226 7.75 4.71 -18.40
N ASP A 227 6.85 5.57 -17.92
CA ASP A 227 6.79 6.99 -18.31
C ASP A 227 8.13 7.70 -18.13
N SER A 228 8.80 7.47 -17.00
CA SER A 228 10.13 8.03 -16.71
C SER A 228 11.19 7.59 -17.72
N THR A 229 11.13 6.34 -18.19
CA THR A 229 12.05 5.81 -19.21
C THR A 229 11.74 6.40 -20.57
N SER A 230 10.45 6.42 -20.95
CA SER A 230 9.97 7.01 -22.21
C SER A 230 10.32 8.49 -22.31
N GLN A 231 10.13 9.27 -21.23
CA GLN A 231 10.53 10.68 -21.18
C GLN A 231 12.04 10.86 -21.30
N LYS A 232 12.84 10.04 -20.60
CA LYS A 232 14.31 10.10 -20.69
C LYS A 232 14.80 9.79 -22.11
N TYR A 233 14.22 8.76 -22.73
CA TYR A 233 14.58 8.37 -24.09
C TYR A 233 14.13 9.44 -25.09
N LEU A 234 12.91 9.94 -24.98
CA LEU A 234 12.43 11.03 -25.82
C LEU A 234 13.32 12.27 -25.72
N TYR A 235 13.69 12.68 -24.51
CA TYR A 235 14.60 13.80 -24.29
C TYR A 235 15.96 13.58 -24.97
N SER A 236 16.52 12.37 -24.80
CA SER A 236 17.82 12.02 -25.39
C SER A 236 17.74 11.96 -26.93
N TYR A 237 16.63 11.45 -27.47
CA TYR A 237 16.37 11.40 -28.91
C TYR A 237 16.16 12.79 -29.51
N LYS A 238 15.40 13.68 -28.85
CA LYS A 238 15.22 15.06 -29.30
C LYS A 238 16.53 15.85 -29.36
N LYS A 239 17.49 15.55 -28.48
CA LYS A 239 18.84 16.13 -28.58
C LYS A 239 19.59 15.65 -29.82
N TYR A 240 19.47 14.37 -30.15
CA TYR A 240 20.03 13.84 -31.40
C TYR A 240 19.34 14.46 -32.62
N GLU A 241 18.01 14.59 -32.60
CA GLU A 241 17.27 15.25 -33.67
C GLU A 241 17.70 16.72 -33.83
N ALA A 242 17.88 17.45 -32.73
CA ALA A 242 18.40 18.82 -32.76
C ALA A 242 19.81 18.88 -33.36
N PHE A 243 20.69 17.92 -33.03
CA PHE A 243 22.00 17.81 -33.65
C PHE A 243 21.91 17.62 -35.16
N LEU A 244 21.03 16.74 -35.65
CA LEU A 244 20.81 16.57 -37.09
C LEU A 244 20.31 17.86 -37.75
N ARG A 245 19.32 18.53 -37.14
CA ARG A 245 18.77 19.80 -37.63
C ARG A 245 19.83 20.90 -37.68
N CYS A 246 20.70 21.00 -36.68
CA CYS A 246 21.78 21.98 -36.65
C CYS A 246 22.88 21.73 -37.71
N ASN A 247 22.91 20.53 -38.30
CA ASN A 247 23.83 20.18 -39.39
C ASN A 247 23.09 20.02 -40.73
N ASP A 248 21.86 20.54 -40.84
CA ASP A 248 21.02 20.49 -42.04
C ASP A 248 20.77 19.06 -42.58
N ILE A 249 20.71 18.07 -41.68
CA ILE A 249 20.49 16.66 -42.03
C ILE A 249 19.01 16.32 -41.81
N PRO A 250 18.24 15.98 -42.85
CA PRO A 250 16.88 15.49 -42.70
C PRO A 250 16.84 14.21 -41.87
N LEU A 251 15.87 14.09 -40.96
CA LEU A 251 15.75 12.94 -40.07
C LEU A 251 15.61 11.62 -40.84
N ASP A 252 14.89 11.61 -41.95
CA ASP A 252 14.68 10.43 -42.79
C ASP A 252 15.94 10.03 -43.58
N SER A 253 16.91 10.94 -43.72
CA SER A 253 18.21 10.69 -44.34
C SER A 253 19.31 10.31 -43.34
N ALA A 254 18.96 10.20 -42.05
CA ALA A 254 19.92 9.90 -41.00
C ALA A 254 20.44 8.46 -41.09
N SER A 255 21.63 8.30 -41.66
CA SER A 255 22.37 7.03 -41.66
C SER A 255 23.12 6.76 -40.34
N PRO A 256 23.59 5.53 -40.09
CA PRO A 256 24.34 5.18 -38.88
C PRO A 256 25.60 6.01 -38.63
N ILE A 257 26.19 6.62 -39.66
CA ILE A 257 27.38 7.46 -39.50
C ILE A 257 27.05 8.73 -38.70
N HIS A 258 25.85 9.29 -38.84
CA HIS A 258 25.44 10.47 -38.10
C HIS A 258 25.26 10.18 -36.61
N VAL A 259 24.84 8.95 -36.25
CA VAL A 259 24.82 8.49 -34.86
C VAL A 259 26.23 8.40 -34.31
N ALA A 260 27.18 7.86 -35.07
CA ALA A 260 28.58 7.78 -34.68
C ALA A 260 29.21 9.18 -34.49
N LEU A 261 28.95 10.12 -35.41
CA LEU A 261 29.39 11.50 -35.31
C LEU A 261 28.79 12.21 -34.09
N TYR A 262 27.50 12.00 -33.82
CA TYR A 262 26.85 12.57 -32.64
C TYR A 262 27.44 12.01 -31.33
N ILE A 263 27.70 10.70 -31.26
CA ILE A 263 28.36 10.11 -30.10
C ILE A 263 29.77 10.68 -29.92
N THR A 264 30.50 10.91 -31.01
CA THR A 264 31.82 11.54 -30.99
C THR A 264 31.75 12.96 -30.44
N ASP A 265 30.82 13.79 -30.94
CA ASP A 265 30.57 15.15 -30.42
C ASP A 265 30.22 15.14 -28.92
N LEU A 266 29.44 14.17 -28.46
CA LEU A 266 29.14 14.01 -27.03
C LEU A 266 30.39 13.66 -26.22
N LEU A 267 31.25 12.77 -26.73
CA LEU A 267 32.48 12.38 -26.07
C LEU A 267 33.48 13.53 -26.00
N ASP A 268 33.62 14.31 -27.08
CA ASP A 268 34.45 15.51 -27.13
C ASP A 268 33.97 16.58 -26.13
N LYS A 269 32.65 16.66 -25.91
CA LYS A 269 32.03 17.49 -24.85
C LYS A 269 32.16 16.91 -23.45
N GLY A 270 32.84 15.77 -23.28
CA GLY A 270 33.06 15.12 -21.99
C GLY A 270 31.83 14.40 -21.42
N ALA A 271 30.89 13.97 -22.27
CA ALA A 271 29.75 13.18 -21.83
C ALA A 271 30.20 11.85 -21.21
N SER A 272 29.45 11.38 -20.19
CA SER A 272 29.75 10.10 -19.55
C SER A 272 29.23 8.92 -20.38
N TYR A 273 29.80 7.75 -20.13
CA TYR A 273 29.30 6.48 -20.69
C TYR A 273 27.78 6.31 -20.53
N SER A 274 27.22 6.69 -19.37
CA SER A 274 25.78 6.58 -19.12
C SER A 274 24.94 7.47 -20.04
N VAL A 275 25.45 8.65 -20.40
CA VAL A 275 24.79 9.56 -21.35
C VAL A 275 24.82 8.95 -22.74
N VAL A 276 25.97 8.44 -23.18
CA VAL A 276 26.13 7.77 -24.48
C VAL A 276 25.20 6.55 -24.61
N CYS A 277 25.14 5.69 -23.59
CA CYS A 277 24.19 4.57 -23.57
C CYS A 277 22.74 5.05 -23.63
N SER A 278 22.39 6.12 -22.91
CA SER A 278 21.02 6.65 -22.89
C SER A 278 20.59 7.11 -24.28
N VAL A 279 21.50 7.72 -25.05
CA VAL A 279 21.28 8.10 -26.46
C VAL A 279 21.11 6.86 -27.34
N ALA A 280 22.01 5.89 -27.24
CA ALA A 280 21.94 4.67 -28.04
C ALA A 280 20.64 3.89 -27.80
N TYR A 281 20.19 3.79 -26.55
CA TYR A 281 18.91 3.16 -26.19
C TYR A 281 17.71 3.96 -26.66
N ALA A 282 17.78 5.30 -26.62
CA ALA A 282 16.71 6.16 -27.12
C ALA A 282 16.51 6.01 -28.62
N ILE A 283 17.59 6.05 -29.39
CA ILE A 283 17.57 5.87 -30.86
C ILE A 283 17.04 4.48 -31.19
N LYS A 284 17.57 3.44 -30.54
CA LYS A 284 17.09 2.06 -30.70
C LYS A 284 15.58 1.96 -30.43
N TRP A 285 15.11 2.52 -29.31
CA TRP A 285 13.70 2.47 -28.92
C TRP A 285 12.79 3.17 -29.95
N VAL A 286 13.18 4.34 -30.46
CA VAL A 286 12.39 5.04 -31.50
C VAL A 286 12.39 4.27 -32.82
N CYS A 287 13.53 3.69 -33.23
CA CYS A 287 13.59 2.83 -34.41
C CYS A 287 12.70 1.59 -34.27
N GLU A 288 12.70 0.94 -33.10
CA GLU A 288 11.82 -0.21 -32.80
C GLU A 288 10.34 0.19 -32.87
N LEU A 289 9.96 1.36 -32.34
CA LEU A 289 8.59 1.87 -32.40
C LEU A 289 8.11 2.15 -33.84
N LYS A 290 9.02 2.55 -34.72
CA LYS A 290 8.74 2.83 -36.14
C LYS A 290 9.04 1.62 -37.05
N ASN A 291 9.35 0.46 -36.47
CA ASN A 291 9.72 -0.74 -37.21
C ASN A 291 10.88 -0.53 -38.22
N LEU A 292 11.87 0.29 -37.85
CA LEU A 292 13.07 0.60 -38.63
C LEU A 292 14.29 -0.19 -38.14
N SER A 293 15.27 -0.38 -39.02
CA SER A 293 16.57 -0.97 -38.64
C SER A 293 17.28 -0.07 -37.61
N ASN A 294 17.86 -0.69 -36.59
CA ASN A 294 18.53 0.03 -35.51
C ASN A 294 19.93 0.52 -35.96
N PRO A 295 20.15 1.84 -36.12
CA PRO A 295 21.44 2.36 -36.56
C PRO A 295 22.56 2.14 -35.53
N CYS A 296 22.20 1.91 -34.26
CA CYS A 296 23.16 1.58 -33.20
C CYS A 296 23.76 0.18 -33.35
N ASP A 297 23.25 -0.66 -34.25
CA ASP A 297 23.85 -1.97 -34.54
C ASP A 297 25.09 -1.88 -35.43
N ASN A 298 25.35 -0.71 -36.03
CA ASN A 298 26.54 -0.43 -36.82
C ASN A 298 27.84 -0.58 -36.00
N ALA A 299 28.89 -1.10 -36.62
CA ALA A 299 30.17 -1.37 -35.98
C ALA A 299 30.85 -0.12 -35.38
N PHE A 300 30.77 1.04 -36.07
CA PHE A 300 31.33 2.29 -35.55
C PHE A 300 30.63 2.71 -34.27
N VAL A 301 29.30 2.65 -34.25
CA VAL A 301 28.51 3.02 -33.06
C VAL A 301 28.82 2.08 -31.89
N LYS A 302 28.88 0.77 -32.13
CA LYS A 302 29.25 -0.22 -31.09
C LYS A 302 30.65 0.03 -30.52
N ASN A 303 31.62 0.27 -31.39
CA ASN A 303 33.00 0.55 -30.97
C ASN A 303 33.12 1.88 -30.21
N LEU A 304 32.35 2.91 -30.58
CA LEU A 304 32.31 4.18 -29.86
C LEU A 304 31.67 4.04 -28.47
N ILE A 305 30.61 3.24 -28.33
CA ILE A 305 30.00 2.96 -27.02
C ILE A 305 30.99 2.22 -26.11
N GLU A 306 31.73 1.23 -26.65
CA GLU A 306 32.77 0.55 -25.89
C GLU A 306 33.97 1.47 -25.58
N SER A 307 34.34 2.37 -26.50
CA SER A 307 35.33 3.41 -26.24
C SER A 307 34.89 4.33 -25.09
N ALA A 308 33.62 4.77 -25.09
CA ALA A 308 33.03 5.58 -24.02
C ALA A 308 33.05 4.86 -22.67
N LYS A 309 32.84 3.54 -22.66
CA LYS A 309 32.90 2.71 -21.45
C LYS A 309 34.29 2.63 -20.85
N ARG A 310 35.32 2.60 -21.70
CA ARG A 310 36.73 2.57 -21.31
C ARG A 310 37.27 3.96 -20.96
N SER A 311 36.67 5.00 -21.53
CA SER A 311 37.08 6.38 -21.35
C SER A 311 36.53 6.98 -20.05
N VAL A 312 37.38 7.74 -19.35
CA VAL A 312 37.07 8.59 -18.19
C VAL A 312 36.22 7.91 -17.11
N HIS A 313 36.87 7.12 -16.26
CA HIS A 313 36.32 6.82 -14.93
C HIS A 313 36.50 8.04 -14.02
N LYS A 314 35.57 8.99 -14.07
CA LYS A 314 35.39 9.86 -12.89
C LYS A 314 34.98 8.95 -11.73
N PRO A 315 35.70 8.96 -10.60
CA PRO A 315 35.31 8.15 -9.44
C PRO A 315 33.87 8.50 -9.04
N VAL A 316 33.06 7.48 -8.78
CA VAL A 316 31.68 7.66 -8.33
C VAL A 316 31.73 8.24 -6.92
N ASN A 317 31.45 9.54 -6.78
CA ASN A 317 31.32 10.20 -5.49
C ASN A 317 30.00 9.77 -4.84
N LYS A 318 30.03 8.66 -4.09
CA LYS A 318 28.89 8.22 -3.28
C LYS A 318 28.61 9.26 -2.19
N LYS A 319 27.33 9.42 -1.87
CA LYS A 319 26.88 10.26 -0.74
C LYS A 319 27.19 9.54 0.56
N ASP A 320 27.46 10.30 1.61
CA ASP A 320 27.80 9.75 2.92
C ASP A 320 26.60 8.98 3.49
N PRO A 321 26.81 7.84 4.17
CA PRO A 321 25.74 7.09 4.82
C PRO A 321 25.18 7.86 6.04
N VAL A 322 23.87 7.76 6.27
CA VAL A 322 23.29 8.26 7.53
C VAL A 322 23.60 7.27 8.64
N SER A 323 24.23 7.72 9.73
CA SER A 323 24.53 6.85 10.88
C SER A 323 23.30 6.62 11.76
N VAL A 324 23.36 5.57 12.59
CA VAL A 324 22.31 5.27 13.58
C VAL A 324 22.21 6.40 14.61
N ASP A 325 23.33 6.97 15.04
CA ASP A 325 23.37 8.06 16.01
C ASP A 325 22.66 9.32 15.49
N MET A 326 22.84 9.65 14.21
CA MET A 326 22.13 10.76 13.57
C MET A 326 20.62 10.58 13.62
N LEU A 327 20.13 9.35 13.38
CA LEU A 327 18.70 9.04 13.47
C LEU A 327 18.18 9.14 14.91
N ILE A 328 18.96 8.67 15.88
CA ILE A 328 18.62 8.80 17.31
C ILE A 328 18.52 10.27 17.71
N GLN A 329 19.49 11.10 17.31
CA GLN A 329 19.48 12.54 17.56
C GLN A 329 18.28 13.22 16.88
N LEU A 330 17.98 12.85 15.63
CA LEU A 330 16.83 13.37 14.91
C LEU A 330 15.51 13.08 15.64
N CYS A 331 15.33 11.84 16.12
CA CYS A 331 14.15 11.47 16.91
C CYS A 331 14.05 12.28 18.21
N LYS A 332 15.17 12.58 18.88
CA LYS A 332 15.18 13.43 20.08
C LYS A 332 14.74 14.86 19.76
N ILE A 333 15.23 15.43 18.65
CA ILE A 333 14.85 16.78 18.22
C ILE A 333 13.35 16.88 17.95
N HIS A 334 12.77 15.85 17.34
CA HIS A 334 11.38 15.87 16.90
C HIS A 334 10.40 15.14 17.83
N GLN A 335 10.82 14.77 19.06
CA GLN A 335 9.99 13.92 19.95
C GLN A 335 8.62 14.53 20.26
N ASN A 336 8.54 15.86 20.34
CA ASN A 336 7.33 16.61 20.69
C ASN A 336 6.65 17.22 19.45
N SER A 337 7.12 16.89 18.25
CA SER A 337 6.55 17.44 17.02
C SER A 337 5.18 16.83 16.75
N THR A 338 4.15 17.67 16.62
CA THR A 338 2.81 17.28 16.18
C THR A 338 2.64 17.36 14.68
N ASP A 339 3.73 17.65 13.95
CA ASP A 339 3.76 17.77 12.49
C ASP A 339 3.62 16.40 11.82
N LEU A 340 2.41 15.86 11.87
CA LEU A 340 1.98 14.77 11.02
C LEU A 340 1.82 15.36 9.61
N LEU A 341 2.74 15.01 8.70
CA LEU A 341 2.58 15.25 7.27
C LEU A 341 1.18 14.74 6.88
N THR A 342 0.23 15.65 6.68
CA THR A 342 -1.14 15.30 6.35
C THR A 342 -1.14 14.57 5.00
N ILE A 343 -1.32 13.24 5.06
CA ILE A 343 -1.22 12.31 3.93
C ILE A 343 -2.48 12.40 3.07
N HIS A 344 -2.85 13.60 2.62
CA HIS A 344 -3.96 13.76 1.69
C HIS A 344 -3.50 13.65 0.23
N LYS A 345 -2.18 13.80 -0.05
CA LYS A 345 -1.57 13.53 -1.36
C LYS A 345 -0.18 12.91 -1.21
N PRO A 346 0.21 11.97 -2.10
CA PRO A 346 1.59 11.50 -2.18
C PRO A 346 2.54 12.66 -2.45
N LEU A 347 3.60 12.79 -1.65
CA LEU A 347 4.65 13.77 -1.89
C LEU A 347 5.46 13.40 -3.14
N SER A 348 5.90 14.42 -3.88
CA SER A 348 6.85 14.20 -4.98
C SER A 348 8.21 13.75 -4.42
N TYR A 349 8.99 13.02 -5.22
CA TYR A 349 10.35 12.63 -4.83
C TYR A 349 11.20 13.82 -4.41
N THR A 350 11.11 14.93 -5.13
CA THR A 350 11.86 16.17 -4.85
C THR A 350 11.45 16.77 -3.51
N SER A 351 10.14 16.89 -3.25
CA SER A 351 9.61 17.41 -1.99
C SER A 351 10.02 16.52 -0.81
N THR A 352 9.92 15.21 -0.96
CA THR A 352 10.40 14.26 0.07
C THR A 352 11.89 14.42 0.32
N ARG A 353 12.70 14.50 -0.74
CA ARG A 353 14.15 14.69 -0.63
C ARG A 353 14.50 15.98 0.10
N GLU A 354 13.88 17.10 -0.25
CA GLU A 354 14.12 18.40 0.36
C GLU A 354 13.71 18.42 1.84
N ASN A 355 12.52 17.92 2.15
CA ASN A 355 12.03 17.85 3.53
C ASN A 355 12.93 16.99 4.42
N ILE A 356 13.34 15.81 3.92
CA ILE A 356 14.22 14.91 4.67
C ILE A 356 15.62 15.51 4.83
N LEU A 357 16.18 16.14 3.79
CA LEU A 357 17.50 16.78 3.90
C LEU A 357 17.46 17.98 4.86
N LYS A 358 16.37 18.76 4.85
CA LYS A 358 16.15 19.85 5.80
C LYS A 358 16.07 19.34 7.23
N ALA A 359 15.37 18.22 7.46
CA ALA A 359 15.28 17.59 8.77
C ALA A 359 16.63 17.02 9.24
N LEU A 360 17.44 16.45 8.33
CA LEU A 360 18.75 15.89 8.66
C LEU A 360 19.85 16.96 8.83
N ALA A 361 19.66 18.18 8.32
CA ALA A 361 20.67 19.23 8.35
C ALA A 361 21.27 19.51 9.75
N PRO A 362 20.49 19.57 10.85
CA PRO A 362 21.03 19.83 12.19
C PRO A 362 21.96 18.73 12.73
N VAL A 363 21.82 17.50 12.22
CA VAL A 363 22.59 16.32 12.67
C VAL A 363 23.65 15.87 11.65
N ALA A 364 23.67 16.49 10.46
CA ALA A 364 24.52 16.06 9.35
C ALA A 364 25.98 16.55 9.46
N GLY A 365 26.24 17.66 10.16
CA GLY A 365 27.55 18.31 10.13
C GLY A 365 27.98 18.63 8.69
N ASP A 366 29.19 18.22 8.31
CA ASP A 366 29.77 18.44 6.97
C ASP A 366 29.42 17.33 5.95
N LEU A 367 28.61 16.34 6.33
CA LEU A 367 28.30 15.19 5.49
C LEU A 367 27.44 15.56 4.28
N LYS A 368 27.79 15.04 3.11
CA LYS A 368 27.04 15.22 1.87
C LYS A 368 25.98 14.14 1.76
N LEU A 369 24.79 14.43 2.28
CA LEU A 369 23.67 13.48 2.30
C LEU A 369 22.78 13.55 1.05
N GLY A 370 22.07 12.46 0.82
CA GLY A 370 20.96 12.33 -0.13
C GLY A 370 19.92 11.33 0.39
N LEU A 371 18.81 11.15 -0.31
CA LEU A 371 17.78 10.21 0.15
C LEU A 371 18.31 8.77 0.22
N HIS A 372 19.20 8.38 -0.70
CA HIS A 372 19.87 7.08 -0.68
C HIS A 372 20.92 6.92 0.44
N SER A 373 21.31 8.00 1.12
CA SER A 373 22.18 7.92 2.30
C SER A 373 21.53 7.14 3.44
N LEU A 374 20.20 7.22 3.59
CA LEU A 374 19.45 6.40 4.55
C LEU A 374 19.58 4.92 4.23
N ARG A 375 19.43 4.55 2.96
CA ARG A 375 19.56 3.16 2.50
C ARG A 375 20.99 2.65 2.66
N SER A 376 21.98 3.47 2.34
CA SER A 376 23.40 3.13 2.48
C SER A 376 23.80 3.02 3.96
N GLY A 377 23.27 3.89 4.81
CA GLY A 377 23.43 3.85 6.27
C GLY A 377 22.87 2.57 6.87
N GLY A 378 21.62 2.22 6.54
CA GLY A 378 21.03 0.96 6.96
C GLY A 378 21.80 -0.27 6.46
N ALA A 379 22.24 -0.27 5.19
CA ALA A 379 23.07 -1.35 4.66
C ALA A 379 24.38 -1.51 5.43
N THR A 380 25.08 -0.40 5.67
CA THR A 380 26.36 -0.37 6.37
C THR A 380 26.22 -0.81 7.83
N ALA A 381 25.17 -0.36 8.52
CA ALA A 381 24.89 -0.77 9.89
C ALA A 381 24.64 -2.29 9.98
N VAL A 382 23.84 -2.84 9.07
CA VAL A 382 23.54 -4.27 9.05
C VAL A 382 24.77 -5.12 8.71
N ALA A 383 25.64 -4.65 7.80
CA ALA A 383 26.89 -5.31 7.45
C ALA A 383 27.74 -5.64 8.69
N ASN A 384 27.74 -4.76 9.69
CA ASN A 384 28.55 -4.87 10.89
C ASN A 384 27.89 -5.69 12.03
N THR A 385 26.65 -6.18 11.86
CA THR A 385 25.88 -6.84 12.94
C THR A 385 25.72 -8.35 12.76
N GLY A 386 26.30 -8.94 11.71
CA GLY A 386 26.26 -10.39 11.46
C GLY A 386 24.87 -10.95 11.11
N VAL A 387 23.93 -10.09 10.71
CA VAL A 387 22.59 -10.51 10.29
C VAL A 387 22.67 -11.44 9.08
N SER A 388 21.85 -12.49 9.07
CA SER A 388 21.81 -13.42 7.94
C SER A 388 21.53 -12.71 6.62
N ASP A 389 22.32 -13.05 5.61
CA ASP A 389 22.27 -12.44 4.28
C ASP A 389 20.88 -12.52 3.63
N ARG A 390 20.14 -13.61 3.88
CA ARG A 390 18.73 -13.76 3.43
C ARG A 390 17.82 -12.67 3.99
N ASN A 391 17.92 -12.39 5.29
CA ASN A 391 17.07 -11.40 5.95
C ASN A 391 17.47 -9.99 5.55
N TRP A 392 18.77 -9.73 5.42
CA TRP A 392 19.28 -8.45 4.94
C TRP A 392 18.82 -8.14 3.51
N LYS A 393 18.95 -9.10 2.58
CA LYS A 393 18.43 -8.95 1.21
C LYS A 393 16.92 -8.76 1.16
N ARG A 394 16.16 -9.50 1.99
CA ARG A 394 14.70 -9.33 2.10
C ARG A 394 14.34 -7.92 2.56
N HIS A 395 15.00 -7.42 3.60
CA HIS A 395 14.75 -6.07 4.13
C HIS A 395 15.06 -4.98 3.10
N GLY A 396 16.23 -5.04 2.47
CA GLY A 396 16.66 -4.07 1.46
C GLY A 396 16.03 -4.27 0.07
N ARG A 397 15.20 -5.30 -0.11
CA ARG A 397 14.61 -5.73 -1.38
C ARG A 397 15.65 -5.97 -2.49
N TRP A 398 16.79 -6.55 -2.15
CA TRP A 398 17.84 -6.89 -3.10
C TRP A 398 17.72 -8.33 -3.57
N LYS A 399 17.96 -8.55 -4.87
CA LYS A 399 17.99 -9.90 -5.47
C LYS A 399 19.40 -10.48 -5.54
N SER A 400 20.43 -9.63 -5.63
CA SER A 400 21.83 -10.05 -5.79
C SER A 400 22.72 -9.41 -4.74
N ASP A 401 23.84 -10.09 -4.44
CA ASP A 401 24.82 -9.63 -3.45
C ASP A 401 25.48 -8.34 -3.92
N SER A 402 25.87 -8.26 -5.20
CA SER A 402 26.39 -7.01 -5.80
C SER A 402 25.46 -5.80 -5.60
N SER A 403 24.13 -5.99 -5.69
CA SER A 403 23.17 -4.89 -5.48
C SER A 403 23.10 -4.44 -4.02
N LYS A 404 23.33 -5.37 -3.08
CA LYS A 404 23.35 -5.13 -1.63
C LYS A 404 24.69 -4.50 -1.22
N ASP A 405 25.78 -5.16 -1.56
CA ASP A 405 27.16 -4.76 -1.23
C ASP A 405 27.50 -3.38 -1.82
N GLY A 406 26.91 -3.03 -2.97
CA GLY A 406 27.05 -1.69 -3.57
C GLY A 406 26.61 -0.53 -2.67
N TYR A 407 25.77 -0.78 -1.65
CA TYR A 407 25.31 0.20 -0.66
C TYR A 407 26.12 0.21 0.64
N VAL A 408 27.00 -0.77 0.85
CA VAL A 408 27.85 -0.83 2.04
C VAL A 408 29.01 0.15 1.88
N VAL A 409 29.30 0.89 2.94
CA VAL A 409 30.44 1.81 3.02
C VAL A 409 31.35 1.32 4.15
N ASP A 410 32.41 0.62 3.77
CA ASP A 410 33.35 0.04 4.73
C ASP A 410 34.21 1.12 5.40
N SER A 411 34.38 0.98 6.72
CA SER A 411 35.33 1.80 7.46
C SER A 411 36.76 1.54 6.99
N LEU A 412 37.67 2.49 7.23
CA LEU A 412 39.09 2.29 6.93
C LEU A 412 39.64 1.04 7.65
N GLY A 413 39.23 0.80 8.90
CA GLY A 413 39.60 -0.40 9.65
C GLY A 413 39.15 -1.69 8.97
N SER A 414 37.88 -1.76 8.55
CA SER A 414 37.33 -2.92 7.81
C SER A 414 38.09 -3.17 6.50
N ARG A 415 38.45 -2.11 5.77
CA ARG A 415 39.21 -2.22 4.52
C ARG A 415 40.65 -2.67 4.74
N LEU A 416 41.23 -2.35 5.89
CA LEU A 416 42.60 -2.73 6.27
C LEU A 416 42.66 -4.08 6.99
N GLU A 417 41.52 -4.69 7.34
CA GLU A 417 41.49 -5.93 8.12
C GLU A 417 42.33 -7.05 7.49
N VAL A 418 42.25 -7.20 6.16
CA VAL A 418 43.05 -8.19 5.43
C VAL A 418 44.54 -7.87 5.51
N SER A 419 44.93 -6.61 5.26
CA SER A 419 46.33 -6.19 5.36
C SER A 419 46.89 -6.39 6.75
N GLN A 420 46.13 -5.99 7.79
CA GLN A 420 46.52 -6.16 9.18
C GLN A 420 46.69 -7.63 9.56
N LYS A 421 45.78 -8.51 9.14
CA LYS A 421 45.90 -9.96 9.38
C LYS A 421 47.08 -10.60 8.65
N LEU A 422 47.51 -10.00 7.53
CA LEU A 422 48.68 -10.44 6.76
C LEU A 422 49.99 -9.77 7.22
N GLY A 423 49.94 -8.81 8.16
CA GLY A 423 51.10 -8.07 8.63
C GLY A 423 51.68 -7.08 7.60
N LEU A 424 50.85 -6.59 6.68
CA LEU A 424 51.22 -5.63 5.62
C LEU A 424 50.93 -4.17 6.00
#